data_AF-A0A222EA71-F1
#
_entry.id   AF-A0A222EA71-F1
#
_cell.length_a   1.000
_cell.length_b   1.000
_cell.length_c   1.000
_cell.angle_alpha   90.00
_cell.angle_beta   90.00
_cell.angle_gamma   90.00
#
_symmetry.space_group_name_H-M   'P 1'
#
loop_
_entity.id
_entity.type
_entity.pdbx_description
1 polymer ?
#
loop_
_entity_poly.entity_id
_entity_poly.type
_entity_poly.pdbx_seq_one_letter_code
_entity_poly.pdbx_strand_id
1 'polypeptide(L)'
;MKFESKDSFRDWLSNQPQSMCVAIGARAALRVWTILLVEMKHDGPPFAQEREKLALFTGWSMLVALGAARETSRSLEAVANEIESAIATLRSGTMPASLDRAARAAENVAAAVGKNYRIEWVSDHITYTTALHASNAKNSAVYAIRTKSKLAAREIEDATYRDADFGVSDVLGLPLWLDGVPPASASAFGLSGTLLDTDPRFEFFKRWYDSMVRGAPMDWELQRRVALIPQEVWEAGADAVAGAIAEIEAAWEAERQAIEPRWPDFEPRHVTHLFENKIIVSAGVSSLSAMIRQEFERFRAETGLNETPEMFAPLEALPRGLDRIADILTKMEQSDATEQALREEIGRLNAQVANLETELAKAKADCEALQRSSWKTVAAWTIGGANLFGVLATAVWTVSGDEVGAQQRLETLVEYRDVLMGTGQPPIGP
;
A
#
# COMPACT_ATOMS: atom_id res chain seq x y z
N MET A 1 15.39 15.21 11.47
CA MET A 1 16.79 15.02 11.05
C MET A 1 17.12 16.15 10.10
N LYS A 2 18.27 16.82 10.28
CA LYS A 2 18.71 17.90 9.38
C LYS A 2 19.93 17.43 8.61
N PHE A 3 19.87 17.46 7.29
CA PHE A 3 21.00 17.14 6.42
C PHE A 3 21.70 18.43 6.02
N GLU A 4 23.02 18.49 6.23
CA GLU A 4 23.81 19.69 5.92
C GLU A 4 24.11 19.84 4.43
N SER A 5 24.04 18.73 3.68
CA SER A 5 24.32 18.71 2.25
C SER A 5 23.56 17.60 1.50
N LYS A 6 23.55 17.70 0.17
CA LYS A 6 23.10 16.65 -0.73
C LYS A 6 23.88 15.34 -0.52
N ASP A 7 25.18 15.44 -0.24
CA ASP A 7 26.03 14.27 -0.07
C ASP A 7 25.71 13.57 1.26
N SER A 8 25.54 14.32 2.36
CA SER A 8 25.11 13.72 3.64
C SER A 8 23.74 13.01 3.56
N PHE A 9 22.82 13.53 2.74
CA PHE A 9 21.53 12.88 2.51
C PHE A 9 21.67 11.59 1.68
N ARG A 10 22.53 11.59 0.66
CA ARG A 10 22.82 10.40 -0.15
C ARG A 10 23.51 9.32 0.70
N ASP A 11 24.46 9.72 1.53
CA ASP A 11 25.17 8.81 2.43
C ASP A 11 24.20 8.19 3.42
N TRP A 12 23.27 8.98 3.97
CA TRP A 12 22.19 8.43 4.80
C TRP A 12 21.31 7.44 4.04
N LEU A 13 20.82 7.79 2.84
CA LEU A 13 20.02 6.89 1.99
C LEU A 13 20.75 5.57 1.67
N SER A 14 22.07 5.62 1.48
CA SER A 14 22.89 4.43 1.17
C SER A 14 22.95 3.42 2.33
N ASN A 15 22.51 3.84 3.52
CA ASN A 15 22.40 3.00 4.72
C ASN A 15 20.93 2.67 5.07
N GLN A 16 19.97 3.04 4.23
CA GLN A 16 18.55 2.74 4.42
C GLN A 16 18.11 1.51 3.62
N PRO A 17 17.04 0.81 4.04
CA PRO A 17 16.44 -0.22 3.21
C PRO A 17 15.94 0.36 1.88
N GLN A 18 15.90 -0.48 0.84
CA GLN A 18 15.47 -0.07 -0.50
C GLN A 18 14.07 0.57 -0.48
N SER A 19 13.14 -0.02 0.27
CA SER A 19 11.76 0.47 0.42
C SER A 19 11.72 1.92 0.93
N MET A 20 12.61 2.29 1.85
CA MET A 20 12.75 3.67 2.32
C MET A 20 13.26 4.60 1.21
N CYS A 21 14.29 4.16 0.47
CA CYS A 21 14.83 4.94 -0.64
C CYS A 21 13.75 5.22 -1.70
N VAL A 22 13.00 4.18 -2.09
CA VAL A 22 11.91 4.27 -3.07
C VAL A 22 10.79 5.17 -2.54
N ALA A 23 10.36 5.02 -1.28
CA ALA A 23 9.33 5.86 -0.67
C ALA A 23 9.70 7.35 -0.71
N ILE A 24 10.92 7.69 -0.29
CA ILE A 24 11.43 9.06 -0.29
C ILE A 24 11.52 9.61 -1.72
N GLY A 25 12.04 8.82 -2.66
CA GLY A 25 12.12 9.20 -4.07
C GLY A 25 10.74 9.49 -4.66
N ALA A 26 9.78 8.59 -4.45
CA ALA A 26 8.41 8.70 -4.95
C ALA A 26 7.68 9.91 -4.36
N ARG A 27 7.80 10.16 -3.05
CA ARG A 27 7.21 11.35 -2.41
C ARG A 27 7.83 12.64 -2.93
N ALA A 28 9.14 12.67 -3.16
CA ALA A 28 9.80 13.83 -3.77
C ALA A 28 9.34 14.09 -5.21
N ALA A 29 9.15 13.03 -6.01
CA ALA A 29 8.61 13.12 -7.36
C ALA A 29 7.15 13.61 -7.36
N LEU A 30 6.31 13.10 -6.44
CA LEU A 30 4.92 13.53 -6.29
C LEU A 30 4.79 15.03 -6.00
N ARG A 31 5.65 15.58 -5.13
CA ARG A 31 5.64 17.02 -4.80
C ARG A 31 5.92 17.93 -6.00
N VAL A 32 6.54 17.42 -7.07
CA VAL A 32 6.81 18.18 -8.30
C VAL A 32 5.93 17.77 -9.47
N TRP A 33 5.09 16.76 -9.30
CA TRP A 33 4.24 16.27 -10.38
C TRP A 33 3.25 17.33 -10.86
N THR A 34 2.70 18.13 -9.95
CA THR A 34 1.77 19.20 -10.33
C THR A 34 2.45 20.30 -11.15
N ILE A 35 3.77 20.48 -11.04
CA ILE A 35 4.51 21.44 -11.88
C ILE A 35 4.60 20.95 -13.30
N LEU A 36 4.89 19.66 -13.48
CA LEU A 36 4.82 19.01 -14.80
C LEU A 36 3.45 19.27 -15.42
N LEU A 37 2.38 19.05 -14.66
CA LEU A 37 1.01 19.23 -15.14
C LEU A 37 0.62 20.70 -15.40
N VAL A 38 1.13 21.65 -14.62
CA VAL A 38 0.90 23.09 -14.83
C VAL A 38 1.66 23.62 -16.04
N GLU A 39 2.92 23.24 -16.21
CA GLU A 39 3.71 23.67 -17.38
C GLU A 39 3.14 23.12 -18.68
N MET A 40 2.57 21.92 -18.63
CA MET A 40 1.84 21.34 -19.74
C MET A 40 0.63 22.18 -20.21
N LYS A 41 0.14 23.14 -19.42
CA LYS A 41 -0.95 24.03 -19.82
C LYS A 41 -0.53 25.08 -20.86
N HIS A 42 0.73 25.48 -20.87
CA HIS A 42 1.16 26.72 -21.53
C HIS A 42 1.61 26.57 -22.98
N ASP A 43 1.86 25.34 -23.44
CA ASP A 43 2.31 25.10 -24.81
C ASP A 43 1.09 24.83 -25.74
N GLY A 44 1.11 25.29 -26.99
CA GLY A 44 -0.04 25.19 -27.91
C GLY A 44 -0.45 23.76 -28.34
N PRO A 45 -1.34 23.60 -29.33
CA PRO A 45 -1.87 22.30 -29.78
C PRO A 45 -0.87 21.18 -30.16
N PRO A 46 0.33 21.45 -30.73
CA PRO A 46 1.13 20.36 -31.33
C PRO A 46 1.72 19.34 -30.34
N PHE A 47 1.67 19.58 -29.03
CA PHE A 47 2.23 18.65 -28.03
C PHE A 47 1.18 18.04 -27.09
N ALA A 48 -0.12 18.19 -27.37
CA ALA A 48 -1.18 17.73 -26.46
C ALA A 48 -1.07 16.22 -26.14
N GLN A 49 -0.82 15.39 -27.16
CA GLN A 49 -0.71 13.93 -26.99
C GLN A 49 0.54 13.50 -26.23
N GLU A 50 1.69 14.14 -26.48
CA GLU A 50 2.94 13.85 -25.78
C GLU A 50 2.86 14.25 -24.31
N ARG A 51 2.14 15.33 -24.00
CA ARG A 51 1.87 15.75 -22.62
C ARG A 51 0.95 14.80 -21.89
N GLU A 52 -0.13 14.38 -22.53
CA GLU A 52 -1.02 13.36 -21.99
C GLU A 52 -0.24 12.10 -21.64
N LYS A 53 0.56 11.58 -22.58
CA LYS A 53 1.43 10.42 -22.34
C LYS A 53 2.38 10.69 -21.19
N LEU A 54 3.09 11.81 -21.19
CA LEU A 54 4.05 12.10 -20.12
C LEU A 54 3.36 12.23 -18.74
N ALA A 55 2.15 12.79 -18.66
CA ALA A 55 1.36 12.84 -17.43
C ALA A 55 0.98 11.44 -16.95
N LEU A 56 0.52 10.57 -17.86
CA LEU A 56 0.18 9.17 -17.56
C LEU A 56 1.41 8.38 -17.08
N PHE A 57 2.50 8.37 -17.84
CA PHE A 57 3.68 7.58 -17.51
C PHE A 57 4.38 8.07 -16.23
N THR A 58 4.38 9.38 -15.95
CA THR A 58 4.88 9.89 -14.67
C THR A 58 3.97 9.54 -13.50
N GLY A 59 2.64 9.61 -13.69
CA GLY A 59 1.65 9.10 -12.74
C GLY A 59 1.85 7.62 -12.43
N TRP A 60 1.97 6.80 -13.48
CA TRP A 60 2.20 5.36 -13.39
C TRP A 60 3.49 5.02 -12.65
N SER A 61 4.58 5.70 -12.98
CA SER A 61 5.87 5.55 -12.30
C SER A 61 5.78 5.74 -10.79
N MET A 62 5.11 6.81 -10.35
CA MET A 62 4.97 7.10 -8.92
C MET A 62 4.02 6.11 -8.23
N LEU A 63 2.95 5.67 -8.91
CA LEU A 63 2.04 4.64 -8.39
C LEU A 63 2.77 3.31 -8.16
N VAL A 64 3.56 2.85 -9.15
CA VAL A 64 4.37 1.63 -9.05
C VAL A 64 5.40 1.74 -7.94
N ALA A 65 6.07 2.89 -7.82
CA ALA A 65 7.08 3.07 -6.79
C ALA A 65 6.50 3.13 -5.38
N LEU A 66 5.35 3.77 -5.16
CA LEU A 66 4.70 3.73 -3.86
C LEU A 66 4.23 2.30 -3.51
N GLY A 67 3.72 1.54 -4.49
CA GLY A 67 3.42 0.12 -4.30
C GLY A 67 4.66 -0.70 -3.92
N ALA A 68 5.76 -0.54 -4.67
CA ALA A 68 7.02 -1.25 -4.45
C ALA A 68 7.72 -0.88 -3.13
N ALA A 69 7.52 0.36 -2.65
CA ALA A 69 8.00 0.79 -1.36
C ALA A 69 7.26 0.10 -0.19
N ARG A 70 6.00 -0.29 -0.39
CA ARG A 70 5.23 -1.02 0.62
C ARG A 70 5.46 -2.53 0.53
N GLU A 71 5.38 -3.07 -0.68
CA GLU A 71 5.49 -4.50 -0.95
C GLU A 71 6.38 -4.73 -2.16
N THR A 72 7.52 -5.38 -1.92
CA THR A 72 8.41 -5.77 -3.02
C THR A 72 7.81 -6.94 -3.76
N SER A 73 7.41 -6.73 -5.02
CA SER A 73 6.88 -7.78 -5.90
C SER A 73 7.64 -7.76 -7.22
N ARG A 74 7.98 -8.96 -7.72
CA ARG A 74 8.58 -9.15 -9.05
C ARG A 74 7.73 -8.53 -10.17
N SER A 75 6.41 -8.50 -10.01
CA SER A 75 5.52 -7.89 -11.00
C SER A 75 5.70 -6.37 -11.07
N LEU A 76 5.83 -5.70 -9.92
CA LEU A 76 6.07 -4.25 -9.86
C LEU A 76 7.47 -3.87 -10.37
N GLU A 77 8.46 -4.74 -10.14
CA GLU A 77 9.81 -4.56 -10.68
C GLU A 77 9.86 -4.68 -12.21
N ALA A 78 9.16 -5.66 -12.78
CA ALA A 78 9.07 -5.81 -14.23
C ALA A 78 8.44 -4.56 -14.87
N VAL A 79 7.29 -4.14 -14.32
CA VAL A 79 6.59 -2.93 -14.75
C VAL A 79 7.46 -1.68 -14.60
N ALA A 80 8.24 -1.55 -13.52
CA ALA A 80 9.11 -0.40 -13.34
C ALA A 80 10.18 -0.27 -14.44
N ASN A 81 10.73 -1.37 -14.93
CA ASN A 81 11.69 -1.35 -16.04
C ASN A 81 11.04 -0.91 -17.37
N GLU A 82 9.79 -1.33 -17.61
CA GLU A 82 9.00 -0.91 -18.77
C GLU A 82 8.75 0.61 -18.74
N ILE A 83 8.35 1.13 -17.57
CA ILE A 83 8.13 2.56 -17.35
C ILE A 83 9.40 3.38 -17.57
N GLU A 84 10.55 2.92 -17.04
CA GLU A 84 11.84 3.61 -17.23
C GLU A 84 12.13 3.79 -18.72
N SER A 85 11.99 2.72 -19.51
CA SER A 85 12.18 2.74 -20.96
C SER A 85 11.20 3.67 -21.68
N ALA A 86 9.92 3.63 -21.30
CA ALA A 86 8.88 4.48 -21.90
C ALA A 86 9.11 5.97 -21.63
N ILE A 87 9.44 6.34 -20.38
CA ILE A 87 9.73 7.74 -20.01
C ILE A 87 11.00 8.23 -20.72
N ALA A 88 12.06 7.41 -20.76
CA ALA A 88 13.29 7.77 -21.47
C ALA A 88 13.03 8.05 -22.97
N THR A 89 12.15 7.26 -23.59
CA THR A 89 11.74 7.45 -24.99
C THR A 89 10.99 8.75 -25.19
N LEU A 90 9.99 9.06 -24.34
CA LEU A 90 9.23 10.31 -24.40
C LEU A 90 10.12 11.55 -24.21
N ARG A 91 11.15 11.44 -23.37
CA ARG A 91 12.12 12.52 -23.09
C ARG A 91 13.11 12.78 -24.23
N SER A 92 13.23 11.89 -25.21
CA SER A 92 14.14 12.09 -26.36
C SER A 92 13.70 13.25 -27.28
N GLY A 93 12.46 13.72 -27.14
CA GLY A 93 11.94 14.91 -27.82
C GLY A 93 12.45 16.25 -27.25
N THR A 94 12.15 17.34 -27.95
CA THR A 94 12.54 18.70 -27.49
C THR A 94 11.55 19.19 -26.44
N MET A 95 11.88 19.01 -25.14
CA MET A 95 11.05 19.45 -24.01
C MET A 95 11.64 20.66 -23.26
N PRO A 96 10.82 21.49 -22.61
CA PRO A 96 11.30 22.49 -21.65
C PRO A 96 12.16 21.84 -20.56
N ALA A 97 13.22 22.53 -20.11
CA ALA A 97 14.17 21.98 -19.15
C ALA A 97 13.57 21.61 -17.78
N SER A 98 12.50 22.28 -17.36
CA SER A 98 11.74 21.96 -16.14
C SER A 98 10.91 20.69 -16.31
N LEU A 99 10.27 20.51 -17.46
CA LEU A 99 9.52 19.31 -17.83
C LEU A 99 10.43 18.09 -17.93
N ASP A 100 11.59 18.22 -18.60
CA ASP A 100 12.61 17.17 -18.66
C ASP A 100 13.06 16.73 -17.27
N ARG A 101 13.24 17.68 -16.34
CA ARG A 101 13.66 17.37 -14.97
C ARG A 101 12.57 16.72 -14.14
N ALA A 102 11.32 17.12 -14.28
CA ALA A 102 10.21 16.44 -13.61
C ALA A 102 10.05 15.00 -14.13
N ALA A 103 10.17 14.80 -15.45
CA ALA A 103 10.18 13.48 -16.07
C ALA A 103 11.36 12.62 -15.58
N ARG A 104 12.57 13.20 -15.47
CA ARG A 104 13.73 12.54 -14.83
C ARG A 104 13.45 12.12 -13.40
N ALA A 105 12.68 12.90 -12.63
CA ALA A 105 12.38 12.53 -11.26
C ALA A 105 11.58 11.22 -11.22
N ALA A 106 10.56 11.09 -12.07
CA ALA A 106 9.78 9.86 -12.19
C ALA A 106 10.62 8.69 -12.75
N GLU A 107 11.41 8.93 -13.80
CA GLU A 107 12.33 7.91 -14.35
C GLU A 107 13.30 7.36 -13.31
N ASN A 108 13.94 8.23 -12.51
CA ASN A 108 14.85 7.78 -11.45
C ASN A 108 14.10 6.98 -10.37
N VAL A 109 12.84 7.32 -10.09
CA VAL A 109 12.00 6.56 -9.16
C VAL A 109 11.68 5.16 -9.71
N ALA A 110 11.31 5.05 -10.99
CA ALA A 110 11.13 3.75 -11.65
C ALA A 110 12.44 2.92 -11.65
N ALA A 111 13.57 3.56 -11.96
CA ALA A 111 14.88 2.91 -11.96
C ALA A 111 15.33 2.46 -10.56
N ALA A 112 14.87 3.11 -9.48
CA ALA A 112 15.11 2.68 -8.11
C ALA A 112 14.35 1.39 -7.76
N VAL A 113 13.21 1.14 -8.40
CA VAL A 113 12.42 -0.08 -8.24
C VAL A 113 13.01 -1.22 -9.07
N GLY A 114 13.33 -0.99 -10.35
CA GLY A 114 13.71 -2.06 -11.30
C GLY A 114 15.08 -2.73 -11.06
N LYS A 115 15.96 -2.15 -10.24
CA LYS A 115 17.36 -2.61 -10.07
C LYS A 115 17.57 -3.80 -9.12
N ASN A 116 16.52 -4.43 -8.61
CA ASN A 116 16.62 -5.54 -7.66
C ASN A 116 17.26 -6.83 -8.22
N TYR A 117 17.18 -7.11 -9.53
CA TYR A 117 17.51 -8.45 -10.03
C TYR A 117 18.92 -8.61 -10.62
N ARG A 118 19.65 -7.54 -10.92
CA ARG A 118 20.87 -7.72 -11.75
C ARG A 118 22.10 -8.26 -11.01
N ILE A 119 22.11 -8.33 -9.67
CA ILE A 119 23.32 -8.72 -8.94
C ILE A 119 22.98 -9.52 -7.66
N GLU A 120 22.82 -10.84 -7.77
CA GLU A 120 22.72 -11.78 -6.63
C GLU A 120 23.95 -11.77 -5.69
N TRP A 121 25.03 -11.04 -6.05
CA TRP A 121 26.32 -11.11 -5.36
C TRP A 121 26.82 -9.82 -4.69
N VAL A 122 26.06 -8.72 -4.65
CA VAL A 122 26.50 -7.52 -3.91
C VAL A 122 25.32 -6.75 -3.32
N SER A 123 24.85 -7.16 -2.13
CA SER A 123 23.82 -6.42 -1.35
C SER A 123 24.17 -4.94 -1.20
N ASP A 124 25.46 -4.62 -0.99
CA ASP A 124 25.93 -3.24 -0.81
C ASP A 124 25.79 -2.38 -2.08
N HIS A 125 25.86 -2.99 -3.28
CA HIS A 125 25.78 -2.25 -4.54
C HIS A 125 24.33 -1.92 -4.90
N ILE A 126 23.39 -2.82 -4.60
CA ILE A 126 21.96 -2.59 -4.84
C ILE A 126 21.49 -1.41 -3.98
N THR A 127 21.79 -1.42 -2.68
CA THR A 127 21.43 -0.33 -1.76
C THR A 127 22.00 1.02 -2.21
N TYR A 128 23.28 1.06 -2.62
CA TYR A 128 23.90 2.28 -3.12
C TYR A 128 23.24 2.79 -4.42
N THR A 129 22.92 1.92 -5.36
CA THR A 129 22.30 2.34 -6.63
C THR A 129 20.87 2.84 -6.45
N THR A 130 20.07 2.22 -5.58
CA THR A 130 18.73 2.69 -5.22
C THR A 130 18.80 4.03 -4.49
N ALA A 131 19.72 4.18 -3.54
CA ALA A 131 19.95 5.44 -2.84
C ALA A 131 20.37 6.57 -3.80
N LEU A 132 21.23 6.26 -4.78
CA LEU A 132 21.64 7.20 -5.83
C LEU A 132 20.43 7.64 -6.66
N HIS A 133 19.59 6.72 -7.08
CA HIS A 133 18.39 7.00 -7.87
C HIS A 133 17.35 7.79 -7.10
N ALA A 134 17.07 7.45 -5.84
CA ALA A 134 16.20 8.23 -4.96
C ALA A 134 16.74 9.66 -4.74
N SER A 135 18.06 9.80 -4.54
CA SER A 135 18.71 11.10 -4.45
C SER A 135 18.59 11.87 -5.77
N ASN A 136 18.78 11.22 -6.91
CA ASN A 136 18.63 11.83 -8.23
C ASN A 136 17.19 12.25 -8.52
N ALA A 137 16.20 11.47 -8.09
CA ALA A 137 14.79 11.84 -8.17
C ALA A 137 14.51 13.12 -7.39
N LYS A 138 14.92 13.16 -6.12
CA LYS A 138 14.82 14.36 -5.26
C LYS A 138 15.51 15.57 -5.88
N ASN A 139 16.72 15.40 -6.40
CA ASN A 139 17.45 16.52 -7.01
C ASN A 139 16.79 17.01 -8.29
N SER A 140 16.32 16.09 -9.14
CA SER A 140 15.62 16.43 -10.38
C SER A 140 14.34 17.20 -10.07
N ALA A 141 13.59 16.77 -9.04
CA ALA A 141 12.45 17.47 -8.50
C ALA A 141 12.81 18.90 -8.02
N VAL A 142 13.79 19.03 -7.11
CA VAL A 142 14.23 20.34 -6.59
C VAL A 142 14.66 21.27 -7.73
N TYR A 143 15.38 20.76 -8.73
CA TYR A 143 15.81 21.57 -9.87
C TYR A 143 14.68 21.95 -10.82
N ALA A 144 13.68 21.08 -11.03
CA ALA A 144 12.51 21.40 -11.83
C ALA A 144 11.78 22.63 -11.26
N ILE A 145 11.69 22.70 -9.93
CA ILE A 145 11.10 23.87 -9.24
C ILE A 145 12.03 25.06 -9.26
N ARG A 146 13.34 24.87 -9.03
CA ARG A 146 14.29 25.98 -8.80
C ARG A 146 14.34 26.98 -9.95
N THR A 147 14.02 26.54 -11.18
CA THR A 147 13.92 27.41 -12.36
C THR A 147 12.72 28.37 -12.27
N LYS A 148 11.68 28.02 -11.51
CA LYS A 148 10.47 28.82 -11.28
C LYS A 148 10.47 29.54 -9.93
N SER A 149 10.89 28.84 -8.86
CA SER A 149 10.89 29.36 -7.50
C SER A 149 12.01 28.73 -6.66
N LYS A 150 12.99 29.55 -6.23
CA LYS A 150 14.03 29.08 -5.29
C LYS A 150 13.46 28.71 -3.93
N LEU A 151 12.37 29.35 -3.51
CA LEU A 151 11.73 29.11 -2.21
C LEU A 151 11.02 27.74 -2.21
N ALA A 152 10.19 27.47 -3.22
CA ALA A 152 9.48 26.19 -3.33
C ALA A 152 10.45 25.02 -3.46
N ALA A 153 11.59 25.22 -4.15
CA ALA A 153 12.63 24.21 -4.27
C ALA A 153 13.25 23.85 -2.91
N ARG A 154 13.44 24.84 -2.02
CA ARG A 154 13.90 24.61 -0.64
C ARG A 154 12.84 23.93 0.20
N GLU A 155 11.58 24.33 0.06
CA GLU A 155 10.49 23.72 0.83
C GLU A 155 10.26 22.24 0.46
N ILE A 156 10.42 21.86 -0.81
CA ILE A 156 10.43 20.45 -1.20
C ILE A 156 11.63 19.70 -0.63
N GLU A 157 12.80 20.31 -0.69
CA GLU A 157 14.02 19.73 -0.12
C GLU A 157 13.85 19.47 1.38
N ASP A 158 13.35 20.46 2.12
CA ASP A 158 13.07 20.36 3.56
C ASP A 158 11.97 19.33 3.84
N ALA A 159 10.88 19.30 3.07
CA ALA A 159 9.83 18.28 3.23
C ALA A 159 10.38 16.87 2.99
N THR A 160 11.24 16.69 1.99
CA THR A 160 11.87 15.39 1.72
C THR A 160 12.87 15.00 2.80
N TYR A 161 13.56 15.97 3.42
CA TYR A 161 14.42 15.70 4.58
C TYR A 161 13.63 15.34 5.82
N ARG A 162 12.46 15.95 6.03
CA ARG A 162 11.57 15.59 7.13
C ARG A 162 10.96 14.19 6.97
N ASP A 163 10.78 13.70 5.74
CA ASP A 163 10.34 12.30 5.52
C ASP A 163 11.33 11.28 6.12
N ALA A 164 12.61 11.62 6.25
CA ALA A 164 13.64 10.76 6.85
C ALA A 164 13.51 10.58 8.38
N ASP A 165 12.59 11.30 9.02
CA ASP A 165 12.30 11.16 10.45
C ASP A 165 11.34 10.02 10.79
N PHE A 166 10.83 9.31 9.77
CA PHE A 166 9.78 8.31 9.92
C PHE A 166 10.21 6.95 9.37
N GLY A 167 9.54 5.87 9.83
CA GLY A 167 9.67 4.54 9.22
C GLY A 167 8.96 4.47 7.86
N VAL A 168 9.27 3.42 7.07
CA VAL A 168 8.68 3.24 5.73
C VAL A 168 7.15 3.15 5.78
N SER A 169 6.61 2.35 6.69
CA SER A 169 5.16 2.19 6.83
C SER A 169 4.47 3.49 7.22
N ASP A 170 5.12 4.28 8.08
CA ASP A 170 4.58 5.57 8.53
C ASP A 170 4.63 6.61 7.40
N VAL A 171 5.77 6.73 6.71
CA VAL A 171 5.98 7.80 5.73
C VAL A 171 5.03 7.73 4.53
N LEU A 172 4.56 6.53 4.18
CA LEU A 172 3.57 6.32 3.12
C LEU A 172 2.14 6.69 3.56
N GLY A 173 1.85 6.64 4.86
CA GLY A 173 0.57 7.09 5.44
C GLY A 173 0.53 8.57 5.79
N LEU A 174 1.69 9.24 5.88
CA LEU A 174 1.75 10.67 6.20
C LEU A 174 1.28 11.56 5.05
N PRO A 175 0.67 12.72 5.36
CA PRO A 175 0.44 13.78 4.39
C PRO A 175 1.68 14.06 3.54
N LEU A 176 1.50 14.26 2.23
CA LEU A 176 2.60 14.59 1.32
C LEU A 176 3.36 15.84 1.79
N TRP A 177 2.64 16.75 2.45
CA TRP A 177 3.19 17.89 3.18
C TRP A 177 2.83 17.72 4.64
N LEU A 178 3.83 17.61 5.53
CA LEU A 178 3.59 17.30 6.96
C LEU A 178 2.68 18.31 7.66
N ASP A 179 2.60 19.52 7.15
CA ASP A 179 1.73 20.59 7.65
C ASP A 179 0.30 20.52 7.05
N GLY A 180 -0.02 19.44 6.33
CA GLY A 180 -1.33 19.13 5.74
C GLY A 180 -1.66 19.86 4.43
N VAL A 181 -0.89 20.90 4.09
CA VAL A 181 -1.08 21.69 2.86
C VAL A 181 0.25 21.98 2.19
N PRO A 182 0.29 22.09 0.85
CA PRO A 182 1.45 22.63 0.16
C PRO A 182 1.74 24.04 0.68
N PRO A 183 3.01 24.41 0.86
CA PRO A 183 3.38 25.76 1.22
C PRO A 183 2.97 26.73 0.10
N ALA A 184 2.64 27.98 0.43
CA ALA A 184 2.09 28.95 -0.54
C ALA A 184 2.94 29.08 -1.82
N SER A 185 4.27 28.92 -1.70
CA SER A 185 5.18 28.99 -2.84
C SER A 185 5.11 27.76 -3.76
N ALA A 186 4.67 26.60 -3.24
CA ALA A 186 4.32 25.41 -4.00
C ALA A 186 2.83 25.37 -4.41
N SER A 187 1.93 26.00 -3.65
CA SER A 187 0.50 26.11 -3.98
C SER A 187 0.22 26.91 -5.25
N ALA A 188 1.16 27.74 -5.68
CA ALA A 188 1.15 28.38 -7.00
C ALA A 188 1.11 27.35 -8.16
N PHE A 189 1.43 26.08 -7.87
CA PHE A 189 1.35 24.95 -8.79
C PHE A 189 0.20 23.99 -8.40
N GLY A 190 -0.89 24.51 -7.86
CA GLY A 190 -2.09 23.73 -7.55
C GLY A 190 -2.68 23.03 -8.78
N LEU A 191 -3.56 22.05 -8.55
CA LEU A 191 -4.16 21.25 -9.61
C LEU A 191 -5.11 22.02 -10.54
N SER A 192 -5.58 23.21 -10.11
CA SER A 192 -6.63 23.94 -10.83
C SER A 192 -6.25 24.28 -12.27
N GLY A 193 -7.06 23.79 -13.21
CA GLY A 193 -6.84 23.99 -14.63
C GLY A 193 -5.69 23.19 -15.23
N THR A 194 -5.22 22.12 -14.56
CA THR A 194 -4.33 21.09 -15.13
C THR A 194 -5.14 19.93 -15.70
N LEU A 195 -4.48 19.00 -16.42
CA LEU A 195 -5.14 17.79 -16.94
C LEU A 195 -5.88 17.01 -15.83
N LEU A 196 -5.31 16.92 -14.62
CA LEU A 196 -5.96 16.24 -13.50
C LEU A 196 -7.30 16.88 -13.12
N ASP A 197 -7.44 18.19 -13.26
CA ASP A 197 -8.62 18.93 -12.85
C ASP A 197 -9.65 19.08 -13.98
N THR A 198 -9.19 19.17 -15.23
CA THR A 198 -10.04 19.51 -16.37
C THR A 198 -10.46 18.30 -17.21
N ASP A 199 -9.72 17.19 -17.13
CA ASP A 199 -9.95 16.02 -17.97
C ASP A 199 -10.49 14.85 -17.14
N PRO A 200 -11.74 14.40 -17.37
CA PRO A 200 -12.34 13.29 -16.64
C PRO A 200 -11.54 11.98 -16.73
N ARG A 201 -10.75 11.78 -17.81
CA ARG A 201 -9.91 10.57 -17.98
C ARG A 201 -8.82 10.46 -16.91
N PHE A 202 -8.51 11.57 -16.23
CA PHE A 202 -7.53 11.65 -15.14
C PHE A 202 -8.16 11.70 -13.74
N GLU A 203 -9.47 11.45 -13.61
CA GLU A 203 -10.18 11.56 -12.33
C GLU A 203 -9.60 10.66 -11.23
N PHE A 204 -9.21 9.43 -11.57
CA PHE A 204 -8.52 8.52 -10.65
C PHE A 204 -7.25 9.15 -10.09
N PHE A 205 -6.40 9.69 -10.97
CA PHE A 205 -5.13 10.31 -10.60
C PHE A 205 -5.32 11.55 -9.74
N LYS A 206 -6.37 12.34 -9.98
CA LYS A 206 -6.77 13.47 -9.12
C LYS A 206 -7.13 12.97 -7.72
N ARG A 207 -8.05 12.01 -7.62
CA ARG A 207 -8.45 11.41 -6.32
C ARG A 207 -7.26 10.82 -5.59
N TRP A 208 -6.41 10.09 -6.29
CA TRP A 208 -5.21 9.47 -5.76
C TRP A 208 -4.21 10.51 -5.24
N TYR A 209 -3.86 11.54 -6.03
CA TYR A 209 -2.95 12.60 -5.60
C TYR A 209 -3.49 13.34 -4.37
N ASP A 210 -4.77 13.72 -4.40
CA ASP A 210 -5.43 14.39 -3.29
C ASP A 210 -5.42 13.54 -2.00
N SER A 211 -5.56 12.22 -2.15
CA SER A 211 -5.46 11.25 -1.05
C SER A 211 -4.06 11.26 -0.42
N MET A 212 -3.00 11.31 -1.25
CA MET A 212 -1.62 11.41 -0.80
C MET A 212 -1.33 12.75 -0.12
N VAL A 213 -1.86 13.85 -0.65
CA VAL A 213 -1.71 15.19 -0.04
C VAL A 213 -2.28 15.21 1.38
N ARG A 214 -3.44 14.58 1.60
CA ARG A 214 -4.10 14.52 2.91
C ARG A 214 -3.52 13.48 3.88
N GLY A 215 -2.66 12.58 3.42
CA GLY A 215 -2.19 11.46 4.25
C GLY A 215 -3.29 10.42 4.49
N ALA A 216 -4.18 10.26 3.52
CA ALA A 216 -5.24 9.27 3.54
C ALA A 216 -5.19 8.49 2.22
N PRO A 217 -4.10 7.74 1.95
CA PRO A 217 -3.90 7.06 0.67
C PRO A 217 -5.08 6.15 0.36
N MET A 218 -5.40 5.99 -0.93
CA MET A 218 -6.38 5.00 -1.40
C MET A 218 -5.97 3.58 -0.97
N ASP A 219 -6.90 2.63 -1.05
CA ASP A 219 -6.59 1.24 -0.75
C ASP A 219 -5.39 0.74 -1.59
N TRP A 220 -4.41 0.14 -0.92
CA TRP A 220 -3.15 -0.25 -1.54
C TRP A 220 -3.30 -1.38 -2.55
N GLU A 221 -4.26 -2.27 -2.34
CA GLU A 221 -4.55 -3.34 -3.31
C GLU A 221 -5.19 -2.76 -4.57
N LEU A 222 -6.09 -1.78 -4.43
CA LEU A 222 -6.62 -1.03 -5.57
C LEU A 222 -5.49 -0.33 -6.34
N GLN A 223 -4.61 0.39 -5.64
CA GLN A 223 -3.45 1.05 -6.26
C GLN A 223 -2.54 0.05 -6.97
N ARG A 224 -2.28 -1.12 -6.37
CA ARG A 224 -1.47 -2.19 -6.95
C ARG A 224 -2.09 -2.74 -8.24
N ARG A 225 -3.40 -2.99 -8.26
CA ARG A 225 -4.10 -3.46 -9.48
C ARG A 225 -3.99 -2.45 -10.61
N VAL A 226 -4.17 -1.16 -10.33
CA VAL A 226 -3.99 -0.10 -11.34
C VAL A 226 -2.52 -0.02 -11.79
N ALA A 227 -1.56 -0.15 -10.88
CA ALA A 227 -0.14 -0.16 -11.21
C ALA A 227 0.26 -1.31 -12.14
N LEU A 228 -0.47 -2.43 -12.10
CA LEU A 228 -0.21 -3.64 -12.90
C LEU A 228 -1.03 -3.69 -14.19
N ILE A 229 -1.71 -2.61 -14.59
CA ILE A 229 -2.31 -2.51 -15.93
C ILE A 229 -1.20 -2.74 -16.98
N PRO A 230 -1.41 -3.59 -18.01
CA PRO A 230 -0.39 -3.90 -19.01
C PRO A 230 0.14 -2.66 -19.75
N GLN A 231 1.43 -2.66 -20.08
CA GLN A 231 2.10 -1.55 -20.77
C GLN A 231 1.36 -1.13 -22.06
N GLU A 232 0.81 -2.09 -22.81
CA GLU A 232 0.12 -1.82 -24.07
C GLU A 232 -1.10 -0.92 -23.88
N VAL A 233 -1.77 -1.01 -22.73
CA VAL A 233 -2.91 -0.15 -22.37
C VAL A 233 -2.41 1.27 -22.08
N TRP A 234 -1.29 1.42 -21.37
CA TRP A 234 -0.67 2.72 -21.12
C TRP A 234 -0.19 3.40 -22.40
N GLU A 235 0.36 2.64 -23.34
CA GLU A 235 0.82 3.14 -24.63
C GLU A 235 -0.34 3.55 -25.56
N ALA A 236 -1.51 2.91 -25.40
CA ALA A 236 -2.73 3.23 -26.13
C ALA A 236 -3.34 4.60 -25.76
N GLY A 237 -2.97 5.17 -24.59
CA GLY A 237 -3.30 6.53 -24.20
C GLY A 237 -4.38 6.65 -23.12
N ALA A 238 -4.80 7.89 -22.81
CA ALA A 238 -5.62 8.17 -21.62
C ALA A 238 -6.99 7.47 -21.64
N ASP A 239 -7.63 7.34 -22.80
CA ASP A 239 -8.93 6.66 -22.90
C ASP A 239 -8.86 5.18 -22.53
N ALA A 240 -7.82 4.48 -23.02
CA ALA A 240 -7.62 3.06 -22.72
C ALA A 240 -7.29 2.85 -21.24
N VAL A 241 -6.42 3.69 -20.67
CA VAL A 241 -6.07 3.65 -19.25
C VAL A 241 -7.28 3.95 -18.36
N ALA A 242 -8.05 4.99 -18.67
CA ALA A 242 -9.24 5.34 -17.90
C ALA A 242 -10.30 4.22 -17.94
N GLY A 243 -10.48 3.58 -19.10
CA GLY A 243 -11.36 2.40 -19.24
C GLY A 243 -10.90 1.23 -18.36
N ALA A 244 -9.62 0.88 -18.42
CA ALA A 244 -9.06 -0.20 -17.59
C ALA A 244 -9.15 0.09 -16.08
N ILE A 245 -8.90 1.34 -15.68
CA ILE A 245 -9.06 1.76 -14.27
C ILE A 245 -10.53 1.62 -13.84
N ALA A 246 -11.49 2.04 -14.68
CA ALA A 246 -12.91 1.92 -14.36
C ALA A 246 -13.35 0.46 -14.19
N GLU A 247 -12.83 -0.45 -15.03
CA GLU A 247 -13.06 -1.90 -14.88
C GLU A 247 -12.48 -2.43 -13.58
N ILE A 248 -11.27 -2.02 -13.20
CA ILE A 248 -10.62 -2.40 -11.94
C ILE A 248 -11.41 -1.86 -10.74
N GLU A 249 -11.84 -0.60 -10.76
CA GLU A 249 -12.63 0.00 -9.67
C GLU A 249 -14.01 -0.68 -9.55
N ALA A 250 -14.66 -1.01 -10.67
CA ALA A 250 -15.92 -1.73 -10.67
C ALA A 250 -15.75 -3.16 -10.13
N ALA A 251 -14.70 -3.88 -10.54
CA ALA A 251 -14.39 -5.21 -10.01
C ALA A 251 -14.02 -5.15 -8.52
N TRP A 252 -13.23 -4.16 -8.10
CA TRP A 252 -12.86 -3.95 -6.71
C TRP A 252 -14.07 -3.65 -5.82
N GLU A 253 -14.96 -2.76 -6.28
CA GLU A 253 -16.18 -2.45 -5.53
C GLU A 253 -17.16 -3.63 -5.56
N ALA A 254 -17.29 -4.35 -6.68
CA ALA A 254 -18.05 -5.58 -6.75
C ALA A 254 -17.48 -6.67 -5.83
N GLU A 255 -16.16 -6.79 -5.71
CA GLU A 255 -15.51 -7.68 -4.76
C GLU A 255 -15.81 -7.26 -3.33
N ARG A 256 -15.75 -5.96 -3.01
CA ARG A 256 -16.07 -5.39 -1.68
C ARG A 256 -17.55 -5.53 -1.31
N GLN A 257 -18.43 -5.41 -2.29
CA GLN A 257 -19.87 -5.56 -2.18
C GLN A 257 -20.35 -6.99 -2.38
N ALA A 258 -19.50 -7.89 -2.89
CA ALA A 258 -19.83 -9.29 -3.06
C ALA A 258 -20.35 -9.77 -1.71
N ILE A 259 -21.65 -10.07 -1.70
CA ILE A 259 -22.35 -10.51 -0.52
C ILE A 259 -21.75 -11.87 -0.23
N GLU A 260 -20.76 -11.88 0.65
CA GLU A 260 -20.31 -13.11 1.29
C GLU A 260 -21.57 -13.80 1.81
N PRO A 261 -21.76 -15.09 1.45
CA PRO A 261 -22.99 -15.79 1.74
C PRO A 261 -23.34 -15.59 3.21
N ARG A 262 -24.61 -15.27 3.47
CA ARG A 262 -25.08 -15.12 4.85
C ARG A 262 -24.94 -16.48 5.53
N TRP A 263 -24.50 -16.47 6.78
CA TRP A 263 -24.29 -17.67 7.59
C TRP A 263 -25.18 -17.62 8.84
N PRO A 264 -26.49 -17.89 8.73
CA PRO A 264 -27.44 -17.71 9.83
C PRO A 264 -27.07 -18.52 11.08
N ASP A 265 -26.50 -19.70 10.89
CA ASP A 265 -26.10 -20.61 11.97
C ASP A 265 -24.96 -20.03 12.84
N PHE A 266 -24.25 -19.03 12.32
CA PHE A 266 -23.12 -18.38 12.98
C PHE A 266 -23.46 -16.96 13.49
N GLU A 267 -24.68 -16.48 13.26
CA GLU A 267 -25.11 -15.14 13.69
C GLU A 267 -25.33 -15.07 15.21
N PRO A 268 -24.80 -14.05 15.90
CA PRO A 268 -25.10 -13.85 17.31
C PRO A 268 -26.59 -13.54 17.50
N ARG A 269 -27.14 -13.92 18.66
CA ARG A 269 -28.56 -13.67 18.98
C ARG A 269 -28.85 -12.19 19.19
N HIS A 270 -27.93 -11.47 19.83
CA HIS A 270 -28.07 -10.05 20.16
C HIS A 270 -26.73 -9.33 19.99
N VAL A 271 -26.77 -8.12 19.43
CA VAL A 271 -25.58 -7.27 19.21
C VAL A 271 -25.69 -5.92 19.92
N THR A 272 -26.75 -5.71 20.71
CA THR A 272 -27.06 -4.46 21.41
C THR A 272 -25.89 -3.99 22.28
N HIS A 273 -25.25 -4.92 23.00
CA HIS A 273 -24.08 -4.63 23.84
C HIS A 273 -22.88 -4.08 23.07
N LEU A 274 -22.76 -4.38 21.76
CA LEU A 274 -21.70 -3.84 20.90
C LEU A 274 -21.95 -2.37 20.56
N PHE A 275 -23.22 -1.97 20.39
CA PHE A 275 -23.59 -0.56 20.20
C PHE A 275 -23.39 0.26 21.47
N GLU A 276 -23.69 -0.32 22.65
CA GLU A 276 -23.42 0.29 23.96
C GLU A 276 -21.92 0.57 24.17
N ASN A 277 -21.06 -0.27 23.60
CA ASN A 277 -19.60 -0.19 23.73
C ASN A 277 -18.90 0.16 22.39
N LYS A 278 -19.60 0.80 21.45
CA LYS A 278 -19.16 0.93 20.05
C LYS A 278 -17.77 1.54 19.87
N ILE A 279 -17.37 2.49 20.72
CA ILE A 279 -16.04 3.13 20.64
C ILE A 279 -14.93 2.11 20.94
N ILE A 280 -15.10 1.33 22.01
CA ILE A 280 -14.12 0.34 22.45
C ILE A 280 -14.08 -0.82 21.45
N VAL A 281 -15.25 -1.32 21.04
CA VAL A 281 -15.35 -2.45 20.11
C VAL A 281 -14.76 -2.08 18.75
N SER A 282 -15.16 -0.94 18.15
CA SER A 282 -14.66 -0.50 16.84
C SER A 282 -13.15 -0.28 16.82
N ALA A 283 -12.59 0.35 17.87
CA ALA A 283 -11.14 0.51 18.01
C ALA A 283 -10.43 -0.85 18.14
N GLY A 284 -11.01 -1.77 18.93
CA GLY A 284 -10.52 -3.14 19.08
C GLY A 284 -10.45 -3.87 17.74
N VAL A 285 -11.58 -3.98 17.02
CA VAL A 285 -11.62 -4.70 15.75
C VAL A 285 -10.75 -4.05 14.66
N SER A 286 -10.61 -2.72 14.65
CA SER A 286 -9.72 -2.01 13.71
C SER A 286 -8.24 -2.30 14.00
N SER A 287 -7.85 -2.29 15.29
CA SER A 287 -6.49 -2.64 15.71
C SER A 287 -6.14 -4.08 15.33
N LEU A 288 -7.10 -4.99 15.51
CA LEU A 288 -7.02 -6.38 15.09
C LEU A 288 -6.84 -6.55 13.58
N SER A 289 -7.67 -5.87 12.78
CA SER A 289 -7.56 -5.85 11.32
C SER A 289 -6.14 -5.42 10.89
N ALA A 290 -5.63 -4.33 11.47
CA ALA A 290 -4.29 -3.83 11.20
C ALA A 290 -3.19 -4.84 11.60
N MET A 291 -3.32 -5.47 12.77
CA MET A 291 -2.36 -6.48 13.25
C MET A 291 -2.30 -7.70 12.34
N ILE A 292 -3.45 -8.23 11.91
CA ILE A 292 -3.49 -9.38 10.98
C ILE A 292 -2.80 -8.99 9.67
N ARG A 293 -3.14 -7.84 9.07
CA ARG A 293 -2.50 -7.35 7.85
C ARG A 293 -0.98 -7.23 8.01
N GLN A 294 -0.52 -6.65 9.12
CA GLN A 294 0.90 -6.49 9.42
C GLN A 294 1.63 -7.84 9.53
N GLU A 295 1.05 -8.85 10.18
CA GLU A 295 1.68 -10.16 10.30
C GLU A 295 1.74 -10.91 8.96
N PHE A 296 0.75 -10.76 8.09
CA PHE A 296 0.83 -11.29 6.72
C PHE A 296 1.87 -10.55 5.87
N GLU A 297 1.94 -9.23 5.95
CA GLU A 297 3.00 -8.45 5.29
C GLU A 297 4.39 -8.91 5.75
N ARG A 298 4.56 -9.10 7.06
CA ARG A 298 5.80 -9.61 7.66
C ARG A 298 6.14 -11.01 7.18
N PHE A 299 5.16 -11.92 7.17
CA PHE A 299 5.34 -13.28 6.67
C PHE A 299 5.79 -13.30 5.20
N ARG A 300 5.18 -12.50 4.32
CA ARG A 300 5.60 -12.43 2.92
C ARG A 300 7.01 -11.85 2.78
N ALA A 301 7.33 -10.81 3.54
CA ALA A 301 8.66 -10.20 3.52
C ALA A 301 9.76 -11.18 3.93
N GLU A 302 9.50 -12.04 4.91
CA GLU A 302 10.50 -12.98 5.45
C GLU A 302 10.57 -14.31 4.69
N THR A 303 9.48 -14.73 4.04
CA THR A 303 9.45 -15.96 3.24
C THR A 303 9.77 -15.75 1.77
N GLY A 304 9.57 -14.53 1.25
CA GLY A 304 9.62 -14.24 -0.18
C GLY A 304 8.47 -14.87 -0.98
N LEU A 305 7.43 -15.40 -0.31
CA LEU A 305 6.24 -15.93 -0.97
C LEU A 305 5.31 -14.79 -1.35
N ASN A 306 4.91 -14.75 -2.63
CA ASN A 306 3.92 -13.79 -3.14
C ASN A 306 2.47 -14.22 -2.87
N GLU A 307 2.26 -15.44 -2.40
CA GLU A 307 0.95 -16.02 -2.16
C GLU A 307 0.89 -16.62 -0.76
N THR A 308 -0.25 -16.41 -0.10
CA THR A 308 -0.54 -16.97 1.21
C THR A 308 -0.83 -18.46 1.08
N PRO A 309 -0.23 -19.33 1.92
CA PRO A 309 -0.57 -20.75 1.95
C PRO A 309 -2.08 -20.93 2.15
N GLU A 310 -2.69 -21.86 1.40
CA GLU A 310 -4.15 -22.04 1.37
C GLU A 310 -4.78 -22.17 2.76
N MET A 311 -4.08 -22.85 3.69
CA MET A 311 -4.55 -23.02 5.07
C MET A 311 -4.71 -21.71 5.87
N PHE A 312 -4.07 -20.62 5.42
CA PHE A 312 -4.16 -19.29 6.02
C PHE A 312 -5.03 -18.31 5.24
N ALA A 313 -5.52 -18.69 4.05
CA ALA A 313 -6.43 -17.85 3.29
C ALA A 313 -7.65 -17.38 4.12
N PRO A 314 -8.27 -18.22 4.98
CA PRO A 314 -9.37 -17.75 5.84
C PRO A 314 -8.94 -16.67 6.85
N LEU A 315 -7.72 -16.78 7.39
CA LEU A 315 -7.16 -15.84 8.36
C LEU A 315 -6.82 -14.49 7.69
N GLU A 316 -6.29 -14.53 6.47
CA GLU A 316 -5.99 -13.36 5.65
C GLU A 316 -7.24 -12.59 5.23
N ALA A 317 -8.39 -13.26 5.11
CA ALA A 317 -9.66 -12.65 4.75
C ALA A 317 -10.35 -11.89 5.92
N LEU A 318 -10.02 -12.23 7.18
CA LEU A 318 -10.66 -11.64 8.37
C LEU A 318 -10.61 -10.12 8.48
N PRO A 319 -9.51 -9.41 8.14
CA PRO A 319 -9.42 -7.95 8.24
C PRO A 319 -10.62 -7.26 7.57
N ARG A 320 -11.10 -7.80 6.46
CA ARG A 320 -12.24 -7.24 5.73
C ARG A 320 -13.54 -7.30 6.55
N GLY A 321 -13.82 -8.41 7.22
CA GLY A 321 -15.00 -8.53 8.10
C GLY A 321 -14.88 -7.60 9.32
N LEU A 322 -13.68 -7.51 9.90
CA LEU A 322 -13.38 -6.62 11.02
C LEU A 322 -13.56 -5.14 10.66
N ASP A 323 -13.09 -4.73 9.47
CA ASP A 323 -13.24 -3.35 8.97
C ASP A 323 -14.71 -3.00 8.74
N ARG A 324 -15.52 -3.93 8.20
CA ARG A 324 -16.98 -3.73 8.04
C ARG A 324 -17.71 -3.61 9.38
N ILE A 325 -17.35 -4.42 10.37
CA ILE A 325 -17.88 -4.32 11.73
C ILE A 325 -17.54 -2.95 12.34
N ALA A 326 -16.28 -2.51 12.20
CA ALA A 326 -15.84 -1.19 12.66
C ALA A 326 -16.63 -0.06 12.00
N ASP A 327 -16.83 -0.14 10.68
CA ASP A 327 -17.57 0.83 9.90
C ASP A 327 -19.05 0.92 10.32
N ILE A 328 -19.73 -0.21 10.51
CA ILE A 328 -21.12 -0.23 10.98
C ILE A 328 -21.23 0.43 12.36
N LEU A 329 -20.33 0.09 13.28
CA LEU A 329 -20.33 0.63 14.65
C LEU A 329 -19.99 2.12 14.72
N THR A 330 -19.16 2.63 13.82
CA THR A 330 -18.70 4.03 13.85
C THR A 330 -19.58 4.97 13.04
N LYS A 331 -20.08 4.54 11.88
CA LYS A 331 -20.75 5.41 10.91
C LYS A 331 -22.27 5.36 10.98
N MET A 332 -22.87 4.33 11.58
CA MET A 332 -24.31 4.13 11.54
C MET A 332 -24.95 4.33 12.93
N GLU A 333 -26.13 4.95 12.95
CA GLU A 333 -26.95 5.00 14.16
C GLU A 333 -27.56 3.62 14.46
N GLN A 334 -27.81 3.35 15.74
CA GLN A 334 -28.42 2.09 16.15
C GLN A 334 -29.89 2.05 15.67
N SER A 335 -30.21 1.02 14.90
CA SER A 335 -31.53 0.76 14.32
C SER A 335 -31.64 -0.74 14.04
N ASP A 336 -32.85 -1.25 13.86
CA ASP A 336 -33.06 -2.68 13.53
C ASP A 336 -32.27 -3.12 12.28
N ALA A 337 -32.16 -2.23 11.28
CA ALA A 337 -31.41 -2.51 10.05
C ALA A 337 -29.90 -2.61 10.30
N THR A 338 -29.35 -1.73 11.15
CA THR A 338 -27.91 -1.71 11.46
C THR A 338 -27.53 -2.81 12.44
N GLU A 339 -28.42 -3.17 13.36
CA GLU A 339 -28.27 -4.38 14.19
C GLU A 339 -28.27 -5.64 13.35
N GLN A 340 -29.18 -5.77 12.37
CA GLN A 340 -29.20 -6.92 11.48
C GLN A 340 -27.95 -6.99 10.60
N ALA A 341 -27.51 -5.86 10.03
CA ALA A 341 -26.26 -5.80 9.27
C ALA A 341 -25.05 -6.22 10.11
N LEU A 342 -24.98 -5.76 11.37
CA LEU A 342 -23.92 -6.15 12.30
C LEU A 342 -23.96 -7.64 12.60
N ARG A 343 -25.15 -8.22 12.87
CA ARG A 343 -25.30 -9.67 13.08
C ARG A 343 -24.79 -10.48 11.89
N GLU A 344 -25.13 -10.06 10.67
CA GLU A 344 -24.70 -10.74 9.45
C GLU A 344 -23.18 -10.69 9.27
N GLU A 345 -22.54 -9.54 9.51
CA GLU A 345 -21.08 -9.43 9.46
C GLU A 345 -20.38 -10.28 10.52
N ILE A 346 -20.92 -10.32 11.74
CA ILE A 346 -20.39 -11.18 12.79
C ILE A 346 -20.58 -12.66 12.44
N GLY A 347 -21.71 -13.01 11.82
CA GLY A 347 -21.95 -14.36 11.31
C GLY A 347 -20.93 -14.77 10.24
N ARG A 348 -20.59 -13.87 9.30
CA ARG A 348 -19.53 -14.09 8.31
C ARG A 348 -18.17 -14.28 8.97
N LEU A 349 -17.81 -13.41 9.92
CA LEU A 349 -16.56 -13.51 10.68
C LEU A 349 -16.46 -14.86 11.40
N ASN A 350 -17.52 -15.27 12.08
CA ASN A 350 -17.58 -16.56 12.77
C ASN A 350 -17.46 -17.75 11.82
N ALA A 351 -18.06 -17.69 10.63
CA ALA A 351 -17.93 -18.72 9.61
C ALA A 351 -16.51 -18.80 9.03
N GLN A 352 -15.84 -17.65 8.83
CA GLN A 352 -14.43 -17.60 8.41
C GLN A 352 -13.50 -18.22 9.45
N VAL A 353 -13.75 -17.99 10.74
CA VAL A 353 -13.00 -18.63 11.84
C VAL A 353 -13.24 -20.14 11.86
N ALA A 354 -14.47 -20.61 11.67
CA ALA A 354 -14.75 -22.04 11.56
C ALA A 354 -14.09 -22.69 10.33
N ASN A 355 -13.99 -21.95 9.23
CA ASN A 355 -13.26 -22.40 8.05
C ASN A 355 -11.75 -22.48 8.32
N LEU A 356 -11.18 -21.49 9.02
CA LEU A 356 -9.78 -21.54 9.49
C LEU A 356 -9.52 -22.78 10.34
N GLU A 357 -10.40 -23.08 11.30
CA GLU A 357 -10.31 -24.30 12.12
C GLU A 357 -10.30 -25.57 11.27
N THR A 358 -11.15 -25.62 10.23
CA THR A 358 -11.23 -26.75 9.31
C THR A 358 -9.95 -26.90 8.48
N GLU A 359 -9.42 -25.81 7.93
CA GLU A 359 -8.18 -25.83 7.15
C GLU A 359 -6.96 -26.17 8.01
N LEU A 360 -6.89 -25.66 9.24
CA LEU A 360 -5.83 -26.02 10.19
C LEU A 360 -5.93 -27.49 10.62
N ALA A 361 -7.14 -28.05 10.75
CA ALA A 361 -7.34 -29.47 11.03
C ALA A 361 -6.87 -30.35 9.86
N LYS A 362 -7.15 -29.96 8.61
CA LYS A 362 -6.62 -30.66 7.41
C LYS A 362 -5.11 -30.58 7.36
N ALA A 363 -4.54 -29.39 7.55
CA ALA A 363 -3.11 -29.19 7.63
C ALA A 363 -2.46 -30.07 8.72
N LYS A 364 -3.12 -30.21 9.87
CA LYS A 364 -2.66 -31.09 10.96
C LYS A 364 -2.63 -32.56 10.55
N ALA A 365 -3.57 -33.02 9.73
CA ALA A 365 -3.57 -34.37 9.19
C ALA A 365 -2.43 -34.59 8.17
N ASP A 366 -2.09 -33.56 7.39
CA ASP A 366 -1.04 -33.59 6.35
C ASP A 366 0.34 -33.13 6.87
N CYS A 367 0.60 -33.33 8.18
CA CYS A 367 1.74 -32.78 8.90
C CYS A 367 3.12 -33.05 8.26
N GLU A 368 3.32 -34.19 7.58
CA GLU A 368 4.58 -34.51 6.90
C GLU A 368 4.91 -33.57 5.73
N ALA A 369 3.92 -33.14 4.95
CA ALA A 369 4.13 -32.22 3.84
C ALA A 369 4.47 -30.81 4.35
N LEU A 370 3.80 -30.38 5.41
CA LEU A 370 4.03 -29.10 6.08
C LEU A 370 5.39 -29.04 6.78
N GLN A 371 5.85 -30.14 7.38
CA GLN A 371 7.18 -30.21 7.99
C GLN A 371 8.32 -30.00 7.00
N ARG A 372 8.12 -30.30 5.71
CA ARG A 372 9.12 -30.11 4.66
C ARG A 372 9.10 -28.68 4.07
N SER A 373 8.15 -27.86 4.45
CA SER A 373 7.98 -26.51 3.90
C SER A 373 8.99 -25.54 4.49
N SER A 374 9.75 -24.85 3.64
CA SER A 374 10.79 -23.88 4.03
C SER A 374 10.26 -22.68 4.81
N TRP A 375 8.99 -22.33 4.62
CA TRP A 375 8.34 -21.19 5.26
C TRP A 375 7.77 -21.50 6.65
N LYS A 376 7.71 -22.78 7.07
CA LYS A 376 7.06 -23.20 8.33
C LYS A 376 7.61 -22.46 9.55
N THR A 377 8.93 -22.36 9.65
CA THR A 377 9.58 -21.67 10.78
C THR A 377 9.18 -20.21 10.82
N VAL A 378 9.11 -19.54 9.66
CA VAL A 378 8.68 -18.13 9.56
C VAL A 378 7.22 -17.97 9.91
N ALA A 379 6.35 -18.83 9.38
CA ALA A 379 4.94 -18.84 9.77
C ALA A 379 4.78 -19.03 11.28
N ALA A 380 5.55 -19.90 11.93
CA ALA A 380 5.42 -20.20 13.35
C ALA A 380 5.49 -18.98 14.28
N TRP A 381 6.25 -17.94 13.90
CA TRP A 381 6.43 -16.76 14.74
C TRP A 381 5.83 -15.47 14.17
N THR A 382 5.42 -15.45 12.91
CA THR A 382 4.61 -14.36 12.31
C THR A 382 3.12 -14.67 12.49
N ILE A 383 2.48 -15.23 11.45
CA ILE A 383 1.05 -15.56 11.41
C ILE A 383 0.67 -16.66 12.43
N GLY A 384 1.63 -17.51 12.78
CA GLY A 384 1.56 -18.60 13.75
C GLY A 384 1.84 -18.18 15.19
N GLY A 385 2.17 -16.91 15.44
CA GLY A 385 2.51 -16.43 16.77
C GLY A 385 1.34 -16.56 17.74
N ALA A 386 1.63 -16.91 19.01
CA ALA A 386 0.62 -16.99 20.06
C ALA A 386 -0.19 -15.68 20.22
N ASN A 387 0.44 -14.54 19.87
CA ASN A 387 -0.21 -13.24 19.87
C ASN A 387 -1.37 -13.17 18.87
N LEU A 388 -1.22 -13.65 17.63
CA LEU A 388 -2.26 -13.48 16.61
C LEU A 388 -3.50 -14.33 16.92
N PHE A 389 -3.32 -15.58 17.35
CA PHE A 389 -4.43 -16.45 17.74
C PHE A 389 -5.11 -16.02 19.03
N GLY A 390 -4.33 -15.57 20.03
CA GLY A 390 -4.88 -15.01 21.26
C GLY A 390 -5.70 -13.74 21.00
N VAL A 391 -5.18 -12.87 20.14
CA VAL A 391 -5.85 -11.63 19.73
C VAL A 391 -7.10 -11.94 18.90
N LEU A 392 -7.04 -12.89 17.96
CA LEU A 392 -8.19 -13.35 17.18
C LEU A 392 -9.31 -13.91 18.07
N ALA A 393 -8.98 -14.78 19.03
CA ALA A 393 -9.96 -15.29 19.97
C ALA A 393 -10.57 -14.18 20.82
N THR A 394 -9.76 -13.19 21.24
CA THR A 394 -10.24 -12.02 21.98
C THR A 394 -11.22 -11.20 21.12
N ALA A 395 -10.96 -11.07 19.81
CA ALA A 395 -11.88 -10.41 18.89
C ALA A 395 -13.21 -11.15 18.76
N VAL A 396 -13.14 -12.46 18.50
CA VAL A 396 -14.33 -13.31 18.38
C VAL A 396 -15.13 -13.29 19.68
N TRP A 397 -14.46 -13.34 20.82
CA TRP A 397 -15.09 -13.21 22.14
C TRP A 397 -15.80 -11.86 22.30
N THR A 398 -15.09 -10.76 22.05
CA THR A 398 -15.61 -9.39 22.17
C THR A 398 -16.85 -9.17 21.32
N VAL A 399 -16.90 -9.80 20.15
CA VAL A 399 -17.93 -9.57 19.14
C VAL A 399 -19.09 -10.58 19.21
N SER A 400 -18.83 -11.82 19.63
CA SER A 400 -19.86 -12.86 19.73
C SER A 400 -20.61 -12.87 21.06
N GLY A 401 -19.97 -12.42 22.15
CA GLY A 401 -20.52 -12.52 23.51
C GLY A 401 -20.68 -13.96 24.02
N ASP A 402 -20.15 -14.96 23.30
CA ASP A 402 -20.17 -16.37 23.70
C ASP A 402 -18.85 -16.74 24.39
N GLU A 403 -18.84 -16.62 25.73
CA GLU A 403 -17.64 -16.89 26.53
C GLU A 403 -17.14 -18.34 26.38
N VAL A 404 -18.07 -19.30 26.34
CA VAL A 404 -17.74 -20.73 26.32
C VAL A 404 -17.26 -21.15 24.93
N GLY A 405 -17.95 -20.68 23.87
CA GLY A 405 -17.54 -20.94 22.49
C GLY A 405 -16.21 -20.30 22.15
N ALA A 406 -15.97 -19.05 22.54
CA ALA A 406 -14.73 -18.35 22.23
C ALA A 406 -13.50 -18.97 22.93
N GLN A 407 -13.67 -19.40 24.19
CA GLN A 407 -12.61 -20.11 24.90
C GLN A 407 -12.26 -21.43 24.22
N GLN A 408 -13.26 -22.24 23.87
CA GLN A 408 -13.03 -23.53 23.21
C GLN A 408 -12.38 -23.37 21.83
N ARG A 409 -12.77 -22.34 21.07
CA ARG A 409 -12.12 -22.01 19.79
C ARG A 409 -10.66 -21.58 19.98
N LEU A 410 -10.37 -20.77 20.99
CA LEU A 410 -8.99 -20.40 21.31
C LEU A 410 -8.14 -21.63 21.64
N GLU A 411 -8.63 -22.50 22.51
CA GLU A 411 -7.94 -23.74 22.87
C GLU A 411 -7.67 -24.61 21.64
N THR A 412 -8.66 -24.73 20.75
CA THR A 412 -8.54 -25.49 19.48
C THR A 412 -7.50 -24.86 18.54
N LEU A 413 -7.55 -23.54 18.34
CA LEU A 413 -6.62 -22.83 17.47
C LEU A 413 -5.19 -22.88 18.02
N VAL A 414 -5.01 -22.76 19.34
CA VAL A 414 -3.71 -22.90 20.01
C VAL A 414 -3.19 -24.32 19.87
N GLU A 415 -4.04 -25.35 20.04
CA GLU A 415 -3.63 -26.74 19.82
C GLU A 415 -3.15 -26.97 18.38
N TYR A 416 -3.91 -26.51 17.39
CA TYR A 416 -3.52 -26.65 15.98
C TYR A 416 -2.22 -25.92 15.68
N ARG A 417 -2.08 -24.70 16.19
CA ARG A 417 -0.85 -23.92 16.09
C ARG A 417 0.33 -24.68 16.68
N ASP A 418 0.22 -25.20 17.89
CA ASP A 418 1.32 -25.89 18.56
C ASP A 418 1.72 -27.18 17.84
N VAL A 419 0.76 -27.92 17.27
CA VAL A 419 1.04 -29.12 16.47
C VAL A 419 1.69 -28.78 15.12
N LEU A 420 1.19 -27.76 14.43
CA LEU A 420 1.65 -27.40 13.10
C LEU A 420 2.99 -26.67 13.12
N MET A 421 3.19 -25.80 14.10
CA MET A 421 4.30 -24.84 14.15
C MET A 421 5.34 -25.18 15.21
N GLY A 422 5.01 -26.04 16.18
CA GLY A 422 5.78 -26.22 17.40
C GLY A 422 5.61 -25.04 18.36
N THR A 423 6.20 -25.13 19.55
CA THR A 423 6.14 -24.11 20.61
C THR A 423 7.07 -22.91 20.34
N GLY A 424 7.35 -22.61 19.06
CA GLY A 424 8.46 -21.80 18.57
C GLY A 424 8.84 -20.61 19.45
N GLN A 425 10.01 -20.68 20.08
CA GLN A 425 10.77 -19.48 20.40
C GLN A 425 11.36 -18.92 19.09
N PRO A 426 11.47 -17.58 18.94
CA PRO A 426 12.22 -17.02 17.82
C PRO A 426 13.62 -17.62 17.81
N PRO A 427 14.21 -17.92 16.63
CA PRO A 427 15.61 -18.32 16.57
C PRO A 427 16.43 -17.22 17.27
N ILE A 428 17.13 -17.61 18.34
CA ILE A 428 18.14 -16.75 18.96
C ILE A 428 19.15 -16.49 17.83
N GLY A 429 19.22 -15.23 17.38
CA GLY A 429 20.08 -14.85 16.27
C GLY A 429 21.54 -15.27 16.50
N PRO A 430 22.34 -15.37 15.44
CA PRO A 430 23.77 -15.68 15.54
C PRO A 430 24.53 -14.70 16.45
#